data_AF-A0A926EJ41-F1
#
_entry.id   AF-A0A926EJ41-F1
#
_cell.length_a   1.000
_cell.length_b   1.000
_cell.length_c   1.000
_cell.angle_alpha   90.00
_cell.angle_beta   90.00
_cell.angle_gamma   90.00
#
_symmetry.space_group_name_H-M   'P 1'
#
loop_
_entity.id
_entity.type
_entity.pdbx_description
1 polymer ?
#
loop_
_entity_poly.entity_id
_entity_poly.type
_entity_poly.pdbx_seq_one_letter_code
_entity_poly.pdbx_strand_id
1 'polypeptide(L)'
;MNKFESELLSIAYKNYLQTGSTYGSFRMRNGNDFMYYHTAASYLCDNEYLEALSDNILEDSISIFDNLLEFELTEKGLDYCKSNLKL
;
A
#
# COMPACT_ATOMS: atom_id res chain seq x y z
N MET A 1 -10.93 5.95 -3.99
CA MET A 1 -9.64 5.30 -4.23
C MET A 1 -9.09 5.75 -5.57
N ASN A 2 -7.92 6.38 -5.61
CA ASN A 2 -7.19 6.74 -6.84
C ASN A 2 -6.45 5.50 -7.40
N LYS A 3 -5.77 5.66 -8.55
CA LYS A 3 -5.04 4.55 -9.19
C LYS A 3 -3.95 3.96 -8.29
N PHE A 4 -3.10 4.78 -7.69
CA PHE A 4 -1.95 4.36 -6.88
C PHE A 4 -2.39 3.66 -5.59
N GLU A 5 -3.41 4.21 -4.92
CA GLU A 5 -4.05 3.60 -3.76
C GLU A 5 -4.62 2.21 -4.11
N SER A 6 -5.33 2.12 -5.25
CA SER A 6 -5.91 0.85 -5.72
C SER A 6 -4.83 -0.18 -6.10
N GLU A 7 -3.70 0.27 -6.65
CA GLU A 7 -2.56 -0.59 -6.98
C GLU A 7 -1.89 -1.17 -5.73
N LEU A 8 -1.65 -0.36 -4.69
CA LEU A 8 -1.10 -0.83 -3.42
C LEU A 8 -2.02 -1.86 -2.74
N LEU A 9 -3.32 -1.57 -2.66
CA LEU A 9 -4.30 -2.51 -2.12
C LEU A 9 -4.38 -3.81 -2.94
N SER A 10 -4.30 -3.71 -4.26
CA SER A 10 -4.31 -4.88 -5.15
C SER A 10 -3.09 -5.77 -4.96
N ILE A 11 -1.93 -5.21 -4.63
CA ILE A 11 -0.70 -5.99 -4.38
C ILE A 11 -0.90 -6.89 -3.16
N ALA A 12 -1.29 -6.31 -2.03
CA ALA A 12 -1.54 -7.07 -0.81
C ALA A 12 -2.72 -8.05 -0.97
N TYR A 13 -3.79 -7.64 -1.66
CA TYR A 13 -4.95 -8.51 -1.86
C TYR A 13 -4.64 -9.71 -2.77
N LYS A 14 -3.81 -9.55 -3.81
CA LYS A 14 -3.34 -10.69 -4.61
C LYS A 14 -2.54 -11.68 -3.77
N ASN A 15 -1.68 -11.18 -2.89
CA ASN A 15 -0.95 -12.05 -1.95
C ASN A 15 -1.93 -12.80 -1.05
N TYR A 16 -2.91 -12.10 -0.47
CA TYR A 16 -3.94 -12.70 0.37
C TYR A 16 -4.71 -13.81 -0.35
N LEU A 17 -5.14 -13.60 -1.59
CA LEU A 17 -5.85 -14.62 -2.37
C LEU A 17 -5.00 -15.89 -2.62
N GLN A 18 -3.68 -15.77 -2.64
CA GLN A 18 -2.76 -16.88 -2.91
C GLN A 18 -2.28 -17.59 -1.64
N THR A 19 -2.08 -16.83 -0.55
CA THR A 19 -1.37 -17.31 0.64
C THR A 19 -2.16 -17.16 1.94
N GLY A 20 -3.23 -16.36 1.93
CA GLY A 20 -3.94 -15.92 3.14
C GLY A 20 -3.26 -14.79 3.90
N SER A 21 -2.07 -14.34 3.49
CA SER A 21 -1.35 -13.23 4.12
C SER A 21 -1.83 -11.87 3.61
N THR A 22 -2.04 -10.92 4.52
CA THR A 22 -2.40 -9.53 4.22
C THR A 22 -1.21 -8.65 3.81
N TYR A 23 0.00 -9.21 3.80
CA TYR A 23 1.24 -8.49 3.48
C TYR A 23 1.30 -8.03 2.02
N GLY A 24 1.80 -6.82 1.82
CA GLY A 24 2.15 -6.24 0.54
C GLY A 24 3.50 -5.54 0.60
N SER A 25 4.27 -5.69 -0.49
CA SER A 25 5.53 -4.97 -0.67
C SER A 25 5.56 -4.34 -2.07
N PHE A 26 5.93 -3.06 -2.16
CA PHE A 26 6.05 -2.37 -3.43
C PHE A 26 7.37 -1.62 -3.54
N ARG A 27 8.18 -1.98 -4.54
CA ARG A 27 9.43 -1.28 -4.85
C ARG A 27 9.24 -0.28 -5.99
N MET A 28 9.42 0.99 -5.67
CA MET A 28 9.31 2.11 -6.61
C MET A 28 10.51 2.15 -7.56
N ARG A 29 10.24 2.39 -8.85
CA ARG A 29 11.25 2.27 -9.93
C ARG A 29 11.83 3.61 -10.38
N ASN A 30 11.14 4.72 -10.15
CA ASN A 30 11.57 6.06 -10.54
C ASN A 30 11.03 7.13 -9.56
N GLY A 31 11.62 8.32 -9.59
CA GLY A 31 11.27 9.42 -8.68
C GLY A 31 9.88 10.04 -8.93
N ASN A 32 9.30 9.87 -10.12
CA ASN A 32 7.93 10.34 -10.37
C ASN A 32 6.91 9.45 -9.66
N ASP A 33 7.09 8.13 -9.73
CA ASP A 33 6.26 7.16 -9.02
C ASP A 33 6.37 7.33 -7.50
N PHE A 34 7.56 7.70 -7.02
CA PHE A 34 7.87 7.84 -5.60
C PHE A 34 6.87 8.71 -4.83
N MET A 35 6.65 9.95 -5.26
CA MET A 35 5.74 10.87 -4.55
C MET A 35 4.30 10.36 -4.54
N TYR A 36 3.83 9.76 -5.64
CA TYR A 36 2.46 9.28 -5.74
C TYR A 36 2.19 8.05 -4.86
N TYR A 37 3.11 7.10 -4.83
CA TYR A 37 2.93 5.89 -4.02
C TYR A 37 3.13 6.15 -2.53
N HIS A 38 4.04 7.03 -2.13
CA HIS A 38 4.13 7.44 -0.72
C HIS A 38 2.88 8.18 -0.26
N THR A 39 2.39 9.15 -1.06
CA THR A 39 1.14 9.86 -0.74
C THR A 39 -0.04 8.89 -0.64
N ALA A 40 -0.12 7.90 -1.54
CA ALA A 40 -1.15 6.88 -1.50
C ALA A 40 -1.04 5.97 -0.26
N ALA A 41 0.17 5.54 0.10
CA ALA A 41 0.39 4.68 1.27
C ALA A 41 0.04 5.42 2.57
N SER A 42 0.49 6.67 2.72
CA SER A 42 0.16 7.54 3.86
C SER A 42 -1.36 7.74 3.95
N TYR A 43 -2.03 8.11 2.86
CA TYR A 43 -3.49 8.24 2.85
C TYR A 43 -4.21 6.95 3.26
N LEU A 44 -3.76 5.79 2.77
CA LEU A 44 -4.34 4.50 3.11
C LEU A 44 -4.14 4.13 4.59
N CYS A 45 -3.00 4.51 5.19
CA CYS A 45 -2.76 4.33 6.61
C CYS A 45 -3.63 5.25 7.46
N ASP A 46 -3.69 6.54 7.11
CA ASP A 46 -4.54 7.53 7.80
C ASP A 46 -6.03 7.16 7.75
N ASN A 47 -6.44 6.44 6.71
CA ASN A 47 -7.82 5.96 6.53
C ASN A 47 -7.99 4.49 6.92
N GLU A 48 -7.03 3.90 7.62
CA GLU A 48 -7.10 2.54 8.19
C GLU A 48 -7.36 1.44 7.15
N TYR A 49 -6.97 1.63 5.89
CA TYR A 49 -7.00 0.57 4.88
C TYR A 49 -5.72 -0.27 4.91
N LEU A 50 -4.61 0.35 5.31
CA LEU A 50 -3.31 -0.30 5.49
C LEU A 50 -2.76 -0.05 6.90
N GLU A 51 -1.94 -0.99 7.36
CA GLU A 51 -1.00 -0.81 8.47
C GLU A 51 0.41 -0.74 7.89
N ALA A 52 1.15 0.31 8.25
CA ALA A 52 2.52 0.51 7.78
C ALA A 52 3.49 -0.43 8.51
N LEU A 53 4.30 -1.17 7.75
CA LEU A 53 5.42 -1.96 8.29
C LEU A 53 6.78 -1.30 8.03
N SER A 54 6.86 -0.39 7.04
CA SER A 54 8.04 0.42 6.78
C SER A 54 7.85 1.85 7.29
N ASP A 55 8.87 2.37 7.98
CA ASP A 55 8.83 3.70 8.61
C ASP A 55 8.60 4.83 7.59
N ASN A 56 9.14 4.68 6.38
CA ASN A 56 9.04 5.63 5.28
C ASN A 56 7.61 5.92 4.77
N ILE A 57 6.59 5.19 5.22
CA ILE A 57 5.18 5.47 4.91
C ILE A 57 4.65 6.64 5.75
N LEU A 58 5.10 6.75 7.01
CA LEU A 58 4.57 7.70 8.00
C LEU A 58 5.53 8.87 8.26
N GLU A 59 6.71 8.88 7.64
CA GLU A 59 7.69 9.95 7.80
C GLU A 59 7.33 11.22 7.01
N ASP A 60 7.48 12.37 7.68
CA ASP A 60 7.35 13.71 7.07
C ASP A 60 8.47 14.03 6.06
N SER A 61 9.57 13.27 6.08
CA SER A 61 10.69 13.40 5.16
C SER A 61 11.07 12.05 4.58
N ILE A 62 10.93 11.91 3.27
CA ILE A 62 11.12 10.62 2.62
C ILE A 62 12.44 10.61 1.84
N SER A 63 13.31 9.65 2.14
CA SER A 63 14.56 9.46 1.42
C SER A 63 14.29 8.81 0.06
N ILE A 64 14.77 9.42 -1.03
CA ILE A 64 14.69 8.82 -2.38
C ILE A 64 15.46 7.49 -2.52
N PHE A 65 16.33 7.18 -1.54
CA PHE A 65 17.03 5.91 -1.46
C PHE A 65 16.18 4.81 -0.82
N ASP A 66 15.13 5.18 -0.08
CA ASP A 66 14.20 4.25 0.54
C ASP A 66 13.00 4.02 -0.38
N ASN A 67 13.21 3.17 -1.38
CA ASN A 67 12.25 2.95 -2.45
C ASN A 67 11.33 1.74 -2.22
N LEU A 68 11.23 1.23 -1.00
CA LEU A 68 10.41 0.06 -0.67
C LEU A 68 9.31 0.45 0.31
N LEU A 69 8.07 0.17 -0.04
CA LEU A 69 6.92 0.27 0.86
C LEU A 69 6.54 -1.13 1.34
N GLU A 70 6.46 -1.33 2.64
CA GLU A 70 5.99 -2.57 3.25
C GLU A 70 4.77 -2.28 4.13
N PHE A 71 3.72 -3.06 3.96
CA PHE A 71 2.42 -2.79 4.58
C PHE A 71 1.56 -4.05 4.66
N GLU A 72 0.52 -4.00 5.50
CA GLU A 72 -0.51 -5.04 5.58
C GLU A 72 -1.90 -4.44 5.37
N LEU A 73 -2.80 -5.22 4.76
CA LEU A 73 -4.23 -4.88 4.78
C LEU A 73 -4.78 -5.00 6.20
N THR A 74 -5.45 -3.94 6.66
CA THR A 74 -6.32 -4.03 7.83
C THR A 74 -7.59 -4.83 7.49
N GLU A 75 -8.45 -5.08 8.48
CA GLU A 75 -9.77 -5.67 8.25
C GLU A 75 -10.62 -4.81 7.29
N LYS A 76 -10.63 -3.49 7.48
CA LYS A 76 -11.29 -2.52 6.59
C LYS A 76 -10.69 -2.51 5.18
N GLY A 77 -9.36 -2.59 5.08
CA GLY A 77 -8.61 -2.77 3.84
C GLY A 77 -9.08 -3.98 3.06
N LEU A 78 -9.09 -5.12 3.74
CA LEU A 78 -9.46 -6.41 3.16
C LEU A 78 -10.92 -6.44 2.71
N ASP A 79 -11.84 -5.91 3.51
CA ASP A 79 -13.27 -5.87 3.18
C ASP A 79 -13.56 -4.93 2.00
N TYR A 80 -12.86 -3.80 1.91
CA TYR A 80 -12.91 -2.95 0.73
C TYR A 80 -12.45 -3.72 -0.51
N CYS A 81 -11.32 -4.42 -0.43
CA CYS A 81 -10.78 -5.19 -1.54
C CYS A 81 -11.75 -6.28 -2.02
N LYS A 82 -12.33 -7.06 -1.10
CA LYS A 82 -13.34 -8.09 -1.42
C LYS A 82 -14.56 -7.52 -2.14
N SER A 83 -14.98 -6.31 -1.77
CA SER A 83 -16.21 -5.70 -2.30
C SER A 83 -16.00 -4.92 -3.60
N ASN A 84 -14.79 -4.39 -3.83
CA ASN A 84 -14.55 -3.39 -4.88
C ASN A 84 -13.48 -3.79 -5.90
N LEU A 85 -12.52 -4.65 -5.54
CA LEU A 85 -11.47 -5.08 -6.46
C LEU A 85 -11.90 -6.37 -7.15
N LYS A 86 -12.16 -6.28 -8.47
CA LYS A 86 -12.33 -7.45 -9.34
C LYS A 86 -10.95 -7.89 -9.83
N LEU A 87 -10.34 -8.84 -9.12
CA LEU A 87 -9.04 -9.42 -9.44
C LEU A 87 -9.16 -10.86 -9.95
#